data_AF-A0A8G1QRV5-F1
#
_entry.id   AF-A0A8G1QRV5-F1
#
_cell.length_a   1.000
_cell.length_b   1.000
_cell.length_c   1.000
_cell.angle_alpha   90.00
_cell.angle_beta   90.00
_cell.angle_gamma   90.00
#
_symmetry.space_group_name_H-M   'P 1'
#
loop_
_entity.id
_entity.type
_entity.pdbx_description
1 polymer ?
#
loop_
_entity_poly.entity_id
_entity_poly.type
_entity_poly.pdbx_seq_one_letter_code
_entity_poly.pdbx_strand_id
1 'polypeptide(L)'
;MEQPDYILDEEGEILIGLVYPNQPFVSFEPGVAREAGSQVVDSELLQRWIAMATDAGIMEEKYKKLSILPLIVQSDNQVEASEPESGIWGIGGPPVDILPSSLLTEEERQARRRIREDLERRLQARNDESQSETETVVTFQASAKHLMTASPYFKALLSTGMEESVEFQADGTVLTTAECWDDCAFLYVLKIIHCKSHELPDKVDLDMLGKVCVIADYYDVSDAVRFAARPWIAKLNPYGPDDGYRDAVNWLWISIFFRMPGVFKAASLNLIKEGRAHMPPLGLPIPAPIVEEINARRIKAIEGLMGHVYRVQEEYLTGKRGCSFECSSMLYGALTKNLNTHNLAKSDFKAPFLYHNYNSLVNIIDRFRQPRWYDPRSSKYLCWQYLEHECHDAHFWELRLGRFLDEDGLELMDFVQTD
;
A
#
# COMPACT_ATOMS: atom_id res chain seq x y z
N MET A 1 22.93 30.08 16.10
CA MET A 1 22.47 28.74 16.49
C MET A 1 20.97 28.76 16.35
N GLU A 2 20.47 28.19 15.28
CA GLU A 2 19.03 27.94 15.17
C GLU A 2 18.71 26.73 16.04
N GLN A 3 17.72 26.90 16.90
CA GLN A 3 17.19 25.88 17.79
C GLN A 3 16.55 24.77 16.92
N PRO A 4 16.59 23.48 17.33
CA PRO A 4 15.96 22.41 16.56
C PRO A 4 14.49 22.72 16.28
N ASP A 5 14.02 22.37 15.08
CA ASP A 5 12.68 22.71 14.60
C ASP A 5 11.58 22.15 15.50
N TYR A 6 11.79 20.91 15.99
CA TYR A 6 10.87 20.24 16.90
C TYR A 6 11.60 19.67 18.12
N ILE A 7 11.16 20.07 19.31
CA ILE A 7 11.69 19.58 20.59
C ILE A 7 10.67 18.65 21.25
N LEU A 8 10.96 17.35 21.24
CA LEU A 8 10.16 16.32 21.90
C LEU A 8 10.59 16.16 23.35
N ASP A 9 11.87 16.35 23.64
CA ASP A 9 12.46 16.38 24.98
C ASP A 9 13.58 17.43 25.03
N GLU A 10 13.48 18.40 25.94
CA GLU A 10 14.50 19.46 26.11
C GLU A 10 15.86 18.91 26.55
N GLU A 11 15.83 17.77 27.26
CA GLU A 11 16.99 17.02 27.73
C GLU A 11 17.31 15.83 26.81
N GLY A 12 16.60 15.71 25.69
CA GLY A 12 16.75 14.62 24.72
C GLY A 12 18.17 14.49 24.19
N GLU A 13 18.64 13.24 24.11
CA GLU A 13 20.00 12.88 23.74
C GLU A 13 20.20 12.61 22.24
N ILE A 14 19.11 12.56 21.47
CA ILE A 14 19.14 12.24 20.05
C ILE A 14 18.68 13.43 19.24
N LEU A 15 19.49 13.79 18.24
CA LEU A 15 19.11 14.70 17.17
C LEU A 15 18.89 13.88 15.89
N ILE A 16 17.69 14.00 15.32
CA ILE A 16 17.33 13.35 14.05
C ILE A 16 17.22 14.44 12.99
N GLY A 17 18.05 14.38 11.96
CA GLY A 17 17.93 15.20 10.75
C GLY A 17 17.10 14.48 9.70
N LEU A 18 15.92 15.01 9.37
CA LEU A 18 15.07 14.52 8.30
C LEU A 18 15.44 15.17 6.97
N VAL A 19 16.01 14.39 6.07
CA VAL A 19 16.42 14.81 4.72
C VAL A 19 15.29 14.52 3.72
N TYR A 20 15.11 15.41 2.75
CA TYR A 20 14.04 15.33 1.73
C TYR A 20 12.61 15.21 2.30
N PRO A 21 12.19 16.10 3.21
CA PRO A 21 10.88 16.03 3.82
C PRO A 21 9.75 16.22 2.80
N ASN A 22 8.57 15.68 3.11
CA ASN A 22 7.30 15.97 2.43
C ASN A 22 7.26 15.57 0.94
N GLN A 23 7.92 14.45 0.58
CA GLN A 23 7.80 13.85 -0.75
C GLN A 23 6.33 13.48 -1.08
N PRO A 24 5.94 13.43 -2.37
CA PRO A 24 4.58 13.07 -2.76
C PRO A 24 4.14 11.70 -2.22
N PHE A 25 3.05 11.67 -1.45
CA PHE A 25 2.51 10.45 -0.86
C PHE A 25 1.43 9.82 -1.74
N VAL A 26 1.59 8.54 -2.07
CA VAL A 26 0.61 7.76 -2.86
C VAL A 26 0.29 8.49 -4.18
N SER A 27 1.33 8.86 -4.92
CA SER A 27 1.17 9.54 -6.22
C SER A 27 0.59 8.58 -7.26
N PHE A 28 -0.52 8.94 -7.90
CA PHE A 28 -1.13 8.17 -8.99
C PHE A 28 -1.27 9.03 -10.25
N GLU A 29 -0.54 8.67 -11.31
CA GLU A 29 -0.70 9.27 -12.63
C GLU A 29 -1.60 8.38 -13.50
N PRO A 30 -2.83 8.83 -13.84
CA PRO A 30 -3.71 8.03 -14.67
C PRO A 30 -3.20 7.97 -16.12
N GLY A 31 -2.89 6.76 -16.61
CA GLY A 31 -2.72 6.49 -18.04
C GLY A 31 -1.32 6.14 -18.53
N VAL A 32 -0.30 6.07 -17.68
CA VAL A 32 1.01 5.55 -18.07
C VAL A 32 1.07 4.07 -17.68
N ALA A 33 1.15 3.19 -18.67
CA ALA A 33 1.67 1.85 -18.46
C ALA A 33 3.12 2.01 -17.99
N ARG A 34 3.31 2.14 -16.68
CA ARG A 34 4.64 1.99 -16.11
C ARG A 34 5.01 0.54 -16.38
N GLU A 35 5.99 0.33 -17.26
CA GLU A 35 6.88 -0.82 -17.13
C GLU A 35 7.24 -0.91 -15.65
N ALA A 36 7.37 -2.13 -15.12
CA ALA A 36 7.72 -2.39 -13.73
C ALA A 36 9.10 -1.78 -13.41
N GLY A 37 9.16 -0.45 -13.30
CA GLY A 37 10.20 0.32 -12.70
C GLY A 37 10.03 0.04 -11.23
N SER A 38 10.73 -1.01 -10.79
CA SER A 38 11.17 -1.22 -9.43
C SER A 38 11.23 0.13 -8.73
N GLN A 39 10.24 0.44 -7.89
CA GLN A 39 10.48 1.40 -6.83
C GLN A 39 11.59 0.75 -6.03
N VAL A 40 12.80 1.23 -6.28
CA VAL A 40 14.01 0.84 -5.59
C VAL A 40 13.73 1.17 -4.13
N VAL A 41 13.26 0.17 -3.38
CA VAL A 41 13.59 0.11 -1.96
C VAL A 41 15.09 0.24 -1.96
N ASP A 42 15.60 1.33 -1.38
CA ASP A 42 17.03 1.56 -1.36
C ASP A 42 17.68 0.33 -0.76
N SER A 43 18.35 -0.45 -1.64
CA SER A 43 18.81 -1.79 -1.30
C SER A 43 19.78 -1.72 -0.12
N GLU A 44 20.40 -0.56 0.08
CA GLU A 44 21.27 -0.24 1.19
C GLU A 44 20.50 -0.06 2.51
N LEU A 45 19.38 0.68 2.53
CA LEU A 45 18.55 0.84 3.74
C LEU A 45 17.94 -0.48 4.21
N LEU A 46 17.47 -1.31 3.27
CA LEU A 46 16.93 -2.63 3.60
C LEU A 46 18.02 -3.60 4.08
N GLN A 47 19.20 -3.60 3.44
CA GLN A 47 20.34 -4.39 3.90
C GLN A 47 20.82 -3.94 5.28
N ARG A 48 20.85 -2.62 5.53
CA ARG A 48 21.21 -2.03 6.82
C ARG A 48 20.19 -2.41 7.90
N TRP A 49 18.90 -2.40 7.60
CA TRP A 49 17.86 -2.92 8.50
C TRP A 49 18.02 -4.40 8.81
N ILE A 50 18.24 -5.25 7.79
CA ILE A 50 18.42 -6.69 7.98
C ILE A 50 19.65 -6.96 8.86
N ALA A 51 20.74 -6.24 8.65
CA ALA A 51 21.94 -6.31 9.48
C ALA A 51 21.64 -5.91 10.93
N MET A 52 21.01 -4.75 11.14
CA MET A 52 20.60 -4.26 12.47
C MET A 52 19.69 -5.24 13.20
N ALA A 53 18.64 -5.72 12.53
CA ALA A 53 17.65 -6.62 13.11
C ALA A 53 18.28 -7.98 13.46
N THR A 54 19.23 -8.45 12.67
CA THR A 54 19.96 -9.69 12.97
C THR A 54 20.88 -9.53 14.17
N ASP A 55 21.68 -8.45 14.21
CA ASP A 55 22.64 -8.21 15.29
C ASP A 55 21.94 -7.91 16.63
N ALA A 56 20.73 -7.32 16.58
CA ALA A 56 19.87 -7.12 17.74
C ALA A 56 19.10 -8.37 18.18
N GLY A 57 19.22 -9.50 17.46
CA GLY A 57 18.48 -10.73 17.74
C GLY A 57 16.97 -10.65 17.47
N ILE A 58 16.53 -9.64 16.73
CA ILE A 58 15.13 -9.46 16.27
C ILE A 58 14.85 -10.41 15.09
N MET A 59 15.88 -10.73 14.29
CA MET A 59 15.78 -11.57 13.09
C MET A 59 16.86 -12.68 13.13
N GLU A 60 16.58 -13.86 12.58
CA GLU A 60 17.55 -14.98 12.56
C GLU A 60 18.70 -14.73 11.56
N GLU A 61 19.92 -15.22 11.84
CA GLU A 61 21.10 -15.01 10.97
C GLU A 61 20.94 -15.51 9.53
N LYS A 62 20.02 -16.46 9.29
CA LYS A 62 19.73 -16.97 7.94
C LYS A 62 19.23 -15.88 6.98
N TYR A 63 18.70 -14.77 7.50
CA TYR A 63 18.19 -13.65 6.69
C TYR A 63 19.30 -12.69 6.22
N LYS A 64 20.53 -12.76 6.76
CA LYS A 64 21.72 -12.01 6.28
C LYS A 64 22.13 -12.35 4.84
N LYS A 65 21.71 -13.52 4.31
CA LYS A 65 22.12 -14.03 2.98
C LYS A 65 21.08 -13.83 1.86
N LEU A 66 19.94 -13.18 2.13
CA LEU A 66 18.94 -12.90 1.09
C LEU A 66 19.41 -11.73 0.21
N SER A 67 20.24 -12.04 -0.78
CA SER A 67 20.53 -11.16 -1.91
C SER A 67 19.27 -11.02 -2.78
N ILE A 68 18.86 -9.78 -3.06
CA ILE A 68 17.82 -9.49 -4.04
C ILE A 68 18.43 -9.69 -5.43
N LEU A 69 18.22 -10.86 -6.01
CA LEU A 69 18.25 -11.06 -7.45
C LEU A 69 16.85 -11.51 -7.90
N PRO A 70 16.38 -11.02 -9.07
CA PRO A 70 15.06 -11.37 -9.57
C PRO A 70 14.93 -12.88 -9.76
N LEU A 71 13.78 -13.43 -9.32
CA LEU A 71 13.43 -14.84 -9.44
C LEU A 71 13.64 -15.35 -10.88
N ILE A 72 14.71 -16.11 -11.08
CA ILE A 72 14.82 -17.08 -12.17
C ILE A 72 14.98 -18.45 -11.52
N VAL A 73 13.95 -19.28 -11.69
CA VAL A 73 13.91 -20.67 -11.26
C VAL A 73 14.81 -21.51 -12.17
N GLN A 74 15.73 -22.27 -11.57
CA GLN A 74 16.27 -23.61 -11.93
C GLN A 74 17.63 -23.76 -11.22
N SER A 75 18.12 -24.90 -10.71
CA SER A 75 17.65 -26.26 -10.40
C SER A 75 18.84 -26.90 -9.65
N ASP A 76 18.58 -27.84 -8.74
CA ASP A 76 19.51 -28.55 -7.84
C ASP A 76 20.97 -28.77 -8.29
N ASN A 77 21.91 -28.59 -7.36
CA ASN A 77 22.94 -29.58 -6.99
C ASN A 77 23.74 -29.21 -5.72
N GLN A 78 24.08 -30.24 -4.94
CA GLN A 78 24.76 -30.25 -3.63
C GLN A 78 26.26 -29.89 -3.69
N VAL A 79 26.83 -29.32 -2.60
CA VAL A 79 28.20 -29.59 -2.08
C VAL A 79 28.29 -29.32 -0.55
N GLU A 80 28.99 -30.20 0.17
CA GLU A 80 29.32 -30.19 1.61
C GLU A 80 30.53 -29.29 2.01
N ALA A 81 30.56 -28.98 3.32
CA ALA A 81 31.71 -28.75 4.23
C ALA A 81 32.53 -27.44 4.18
N SER A 82 32.53 -26.68 5.29
CA SER A 82 33.62 -26.63 6.29
C SER A 82 33.42 -25.48 7.29
N GLU A 83 33.59 -25.79 8.59
CA GLU A 83 33.77 -24.79 9.65
C GLU A 83 35.12 -24.08 9.50
N PRO A 84 35.21 -22.82 9.98
CA PRO A 84 36.37 -22.43 10.75
C PRO A 84 35.97 -21.98 12.16
N GLU A 85 36.74 -22.46 13.11
CA GLU A 85 36.75 -22.09 14.51
C GLU A 85 37.07 -20.60 14.73
N SER A 86 36.46 -20.08 15.80
CA SER A 86 37.00 -19.11 16.75
C SER A 86 37.21 -17.66 16.29
N GLY A 87 36.55 -16.76 17.03
CA GLY A 87 36.77 -15.32 16.93
C GLY A 87 35.85 -14.52 17.84
N ILE A 88 35.90 -14.79 19.15
CA ILE A 88 35.61 -13.89 20.28
C ILE A 88 34.72 -12.67 19.97
N TRP A 89 33.45 -12.72 20.39
CA TRP A 89 32.71 -11.52 20.83
C TRP A 89 32.15 -11.76 22.22
N GLY A 90 33.05 -11.69 23.20
CA GLY A 90 32.67 -11.41 24.57
C GLY A 90 32.70 -9.91 24.79
N ILE A 91 31.59 -9.21 24.55
CA ILE A 91 31.20 -8.03 25.34
C ILE A 91 29.68 -8.06 25.52
N GLY A 92 29.24 -9.01 26.33
CA GLY A 92 28.05 -8.79 27.14
C GLY A 92 28.40 -7.74 28.18
N GLY A 93 28.07 -6.49 27.89
CA GLY A 93 27.88 -5.46 28.91
C GLY A 93 26.38 -5.33 29.21
N PRO A 94 25.98 -5.02 30.46
CA PRO A 94 24.59 -4.66 30.76
C PRO A 94 24.17 -3.44 29.91
N PRO A 95 22.86 -3.27 29.63
CA PRO A 95 22.37 -2.15 28.84
C PRO A 95 22.80 -0.83 29.50
N VAL A 96 23.23 0.12 28.66
CA VAL A 96 23.64 1.48 29.03
C VAL A 96 22.75 2.02 30.15
N ASP A 97 23.32 2.24 31.34
CA ASP A 97 22.66 2.93 32.45
C ASP A 97 22.51 4.42 32.08
N ILE A 98 21.54 4.72 31.21
CA ILE A 98 21.08 6.09 30.97
C ILE A 98 20.33 6.51 32.24
N LEU A 99 21.04 7.18 33.15
CA LEU A 99 20.43 7.89 34.27
C LEU A 99 19.37 8.85 33.70
N PRO A 100 18.08 8.74 34.11
CA PRO A 100 17.06 9.71 33.78
C PRO A 100 17.57 11.13 34.00
N SER A 101 17.21 12.09 33.16
CA SER A 101 17.70 13.46 33.27
C SER A 101 17.37 14.14 34.61
N SER A 102 16.34 13.67 35.30
CA SER A 102 16.01 14.03 36.69
C SER A 102 17.04 13.57 37.73
N LEU A 103 17.88 12.59 37.41
CA LEU A 103 18.94 12.04 38.25
C LEU A 103 20.34 12.51 37.86
N LEU A 104 20.45 13.32 36.79
CA LEU A 104 21.71 13.96 36.39
C LEU A 104 22.03 15.16 37.30
N THR A 105 23.31 15.35 37.57
CA THR A 105 23.83 16.56 38.21
C THR A 105 23.79 17.74 37.26
N GLU A 106 23.81 18.97 37.80
CA GLU A 106 23.76 20.19 36.97
C GLU A 106 24.99 20.32 36.06
N GLU A 107 26.14 19.82 36.49
CA GLU A 107 27.38 19.79 35.69
C GLU A 107 27.25 18.84 34.49
N GLU A 108 26.65 17.65 34.69
CA GLU A 108 26.39 16.69 33.61
C GLU A 108 25.37 17.22 32.60
N ARG A 109 24.33 17.94 33.07
CA ARG A 109 23.37 18.62 32.17
C ARG A 109 24.08 19.66 31.29
N GLN A 110 24.97 20.46 31.88
CA GLN A 110 25.73 21.48 31.14
C GLN A 110 26.71 20.86 30.14
N ALA A 111 27.35 19.75 30.50
CA ALA A 111 28.23 19.01 29.58
C ALA A 111 27.44 18.49 28.37
N ARG A 112 26.28 17.85 28.60
CA ARG A 112 25.39 17.38 27.52
C ARG A 112 24.92 18.52 26.60
N ARG A 113 24.61 19.71 27.16
CA ARG A 113 24.24 20.89 26.35
C ARG A 113 25.36 21.33 25.41
N ARG A 114 26.63 21.30 25.86
CA ARG A 114 27.78 21.68 25.01
C ARG A 114 28.03 20.70 23.87
N ILE A 115 27.93 19.40 24.15
CA ILE A 115 28.08 18.35 23.13
C ILE A 115 26.97 18.49 22.08
N ARG A 116 25.74 18.79 22.51
CA ARG A 116 24.61 19.09 21.61
C ARG A 116 24.86 20.29 20.71
N GLU A 117 25.32 21.42 21.25
CA GLU A 117 25.68 22.60 20.45
C GLU A 117 26.79 22.31 19.43
N ASP A 118 27.65 21.30 19.68
CA ASP A 118 28.65 20.83 18.71
C ASP A 118 28.05 19.94 17.62
N LEU A 119 27.14 19.03 17.98
CA LEU A 119 26.37 18.21 17.03
C LEU A 119 25.50 19.06 16.09
N GLU A 120 24.82 20.08 16.61
CA GLU A 120 24.07 21.05 15.80
C GLU A 120 24.98 21.79 14.82
N ARG A 121 26.20 22.15 15.24
CA ARG A 121 27.21 22.75 14.35
C ARG A 121 27.70 21.77 13.29
N ARG A 122 27.92 20.50 13.62
CA ARG A 122 28.30 19.44 12.66
C ARG A 122 27.21 19.21 11.61
N LEU A 123 25.95 19.22 12.02
CA LEU A 123 24.79 19.17 11.13
C LEU A 123 24.76 20.36 10.17
N GLN A 124 24.90 21.58 10.70
CA GLN A 124 24.92 22.80 9.88
C GLN A 124 26.08 22.80 8.89
N ALA A 125 27.29 22.39 9.33
CA ALA A 125 28.45 22.28 8.45
C ALA A 125 28.23 21.25 7.32
N ARG A 126 27.59 20.11 7.62
CA ARG A 126 27.23 19.10 6.60
C ARG A 126 26.23 19.65 5.57
N ASN A 127 25.26 20.44 6.01
CA ASN A 127 24.30 21.12 5.12
C ASN A 127 24.97 22.22 4.27
N ASP A 128 25.95 22.93 4.82
CA ASP A 128 26.69 23.97 4.08
C ASP A 128 27.64 23.37 3.03
N GLU A 129 28.19 22.19 3.27
CA GLU A 129 29.03 21.45 2.32
C GLU A 129 28.23 20.82 1.16
N SER A 130 26.94 20.50 1.36
CA SER A 130 26.05 19.92 0.34
C SER A 130 25.30 20.96 -0.53
N GLN A 131 25.77 22.22 -0.58
CA GLN A 131 25.17 23.33 -1.36
C GLN A 131 25.29 23.20 -2.91
N SER A 132 24.91 22.06 -3.47
CA SER A 132 24.35 21.96 -4.82
C SER A 132 22.96 21.30 -4.74
N GLU A 133 21.92 22.14 -4.80
CA GLU A 133 20.48 21.80 -4.89
C GLU A 133 19.72 21.50 -3.57
N THR A 134 19.31 22.57 -2.86
CA THR A 134 18.09 22.65 -2.02
C THR A 134 17.77 21.47 -1.08
N GLU A 135 18.69 21.04 -0.22
CA GLU A 135 18.38 20.09 0.85
C GLU A 135 17.79 20.81 2.07
N THR A 136 16.45 20.89 2.15
CA THR A 136 15.78 21.30 3.40
C THR A 136 15.85 20.15 4.39
N VAL A 137 16.60 20.32 5.48
CA VAL A 137 16.69 19.34 6.57
C VAL A 137 15.85 19.81 7.75
N VAL A 138 14.92 18.99 8.21
CA VAL A 138 14.08 19.26 9.41
C VAL A 138 14.65 18.52 10.60
N THR A 139 14.84 19.19 11.73
CA THR A 139 15.52 18.65 12.90
C THR A 139 14.58 18.34 14.06
N PHE A 140 14.76 17.15 14.65
CA PHE A 140 13.98 16.68 15.79
C PHE A 140 14.89 16.34 16.95
N GLN A 141 14.64 16.93 18.12
CA GLN A 141 15.32 16.56 19.37
C GLN A 141 14.44 15.60 20.18
N ALA A 142 14.93 14.40 20.46
CA ALA A 142 14.19 13.31 21.08
C ALA A 142 15.01 12.60 22.18
N SER A 143 14.31 11.89 23.06
CA SER A 143 14.91 11.07 24.11
C SER A 143 15.29 9.70 23.58
N ALA A 144 16.56 9.32 23.74
CA ALA A 144 17.06 8.00 23.34
C ALA A 144 16.26 6.89 24.03
N LYS A 145 16.00 7.07 25.33
CA LYS A 145 15.30 6.10 26.16
C LYS A 145 13.88 5.83 25.67
N HIS A 146 13.11 6.88 25.33
CA HIS A 146 11.76 6.70 24.81
C HIS A 146 11.77 5.96 23.47
N LEU A 147 12.67 6.34 22.57
CA LEU A 147 12.82 5.70 21.26
C LEU A 147 13.20 4.22 21.39
N MET A 148 14.24 3.88 22.17
CA MET A 148 14.68 2.49 22.38
C MET A 148 13.64 1.62 23.09
N THR A 149 12.84 2.21 23.97
CA THR A 149 11.82 1.47 24.72
C THR A 149 10.63 1.13 23.82
N ALA A 150 10.22 2.07 22.96
CA ALA A 150 9.06 1.89 22.10
C ALA A 150 9.38 1.13 20.80
N SER A 151 10.57 1.32 20.24
CA SER A 151 10.94 0.85 18.91
C SER A 151 12.14 -0.09 18.96
N PRO A 152 11.97 -1.35 18.51
CA PRO A 152 13.09 -2.27 18.30
C PRO A 152 14.13 -1.73 17.32
N TYR A 153 13.71 -0.94 16.33
CA TYR A 153 14.62 -0.25 15.40
C TYR A 153 15.57 0.68 16.13
N PHE A 154 15.04 1.63 16.91
CA PHE A 154 15.90 2.58 17.63
C PHE A 154 16.71 1.88 18.72
N LYS A 155 16.17 0.82 19.33
CA LYS A 155 16.94 -0.02 20.26
C LYS A 155 18.16 -0.65 19.58
N ALA A 156 17.97 -1.22 18.39
CA ALA A 156 19.06 -1.79 17.62
C ALA A 156 20.08 -0.72 17.24
N LEU A 157 19.62 0.41 16.66
CA LEU A 157 20.47 1.52 16.22
C LEU A 157 21.39 2.04 17.33
N LEU A 158 20.91 2.08 18.58
CA LEU A 158 21.60 2.70 19.71
C LEU A 158 22.32 1.70 20.63
N SER A 159 22.10 0.39 20.45
CA SER A 159 22.69 -0.66 21.30
C SER A 159 23.63 -1.61 20.55
N THR A 160 23.44 -1.78 19.24
CA THR A 160 24.29 -2.66 18.41
C THR A 160 25.48 -1.86 17.93
N GLY A 161 26.71 -2.42 17.96
CA GLY A 161 28.02 -1.75 17.78
C GLY A 161 28.30 -1.00 16.46
N MET A 162 27.28 -0.44 15.83
CA MET A 162 27.30 0.50 14.71
C MET A 162 27.84 1.87 15.13
N GLU A 163 28.21 2.68 14.14
CA GLU A 163 28.79 4.01 14.35
C GLU A 163 27.93 4.89 15.28
N GLU A 164 26.61 4.88 15.09
CA GLU A 164 25.66 5.61 15.94
C GLU A 164 25.67 5.15 17.39
N SER A 165 25.80 3.85 17.64
CA SER A 165 25.88 3.31 19.00
C SER A 165 27.21 3.66 19.68
N VAL A 166 28.30 3.68 18.91
CA VAL A 166 29.64 3.99 19.41
C VAL A 166 29.72 5.46 19.77
N GLU A 167 29.19 6.35 18.92
CA GLU A 167 29.05 7.77 19.20
C GLU A 167 28.16 8.00 20.42
N PHE A 168 27.00 7.33 20.48
CA PHE A 168 26.09 7.45 21.61
C PHE A 168 26.72 6.98 22.94
N GLN A 169 27.49 5.88 22.93
CA GLN A 169 28.17 5.37 24.13
C GLN A 169 29.35 6.26 24.57
N ALA A 170 30.03 6.92 23.63
CA ALA A 170 31.16 7.79 23.91
C ALA A 170 30.72 9.17 24.42
N ASP A 171 29.76 9.79 23.74
CA ASP A 171 29.42 11.20 23.95
C ASP A 171 28.11 11.38 24.74
N GLY A 172 27.33 10.31 24.91
CA GLY A 172 26.02 10.35 25.58
C GLY A 172 24.93 11.05 24.77
N THR A 173 25.23 11.45 23.53
CA THR A 173 24.31 12.04 22.54
C THR A 173 24.69 11.56 21.15
N VAL A 174 23.74 11.49 20.22
CA VAL A 174 24.00 11.03 18.85
C VAL A 174 23.22 11.81 17.82
N LEU A 175 23.83 11.99 16.64
CA LEU A 175 23.18 12.50 15.44
C LEU A 175 22.83 11.34 14.52
N THR A 176 21.56 11.27 14.12
CA THR A 176 21.09 10.30 13.13
C THR A 176 20.30 11.00 12.04
N THR A 177 20.14 10.32 10.89
CA THR A 177 19.39 10.83 9.75
C THR A 177 18.19 9.95 9.47
N ALA A 178 17.08 10.59 9.14
CA ALA A 178 15.91 9.95 8.55
C ALA A 178 15.68 10.58 7.17
N GLU A 179 15.02 9.87 6.26
CA GLU A 179 14.89 10.32 4.88
C GLU A 179 13.46 10.15 4.38
N CYS A 180 13.04 11.07 3.51
CA CYS A 180 11.82 10.98 2.69
C CYS A 180 10.48 10.94 3.46
N TRP A 181 10.48 11.11 4.79
CA TRP A 181 9.25 11.19 5.56
C TRP A 181 8.54 12.54 5.41
N ASP A 182 7.22 12.52 5.60
CA ASP A 182 6.47 13.74 5.88
C ASP A 182 6.80 14.22 7.30
N ASP A 183 7.18 15.48 7.44
CA ASP A 183 7.69 16.04 8.69
C ASP A 183 6.65 15.97 9.82
N CYS A 184 5.39 16.28 9.51
CA CYS A 184 4.27 16.26 10.43
C CYS A 184 3.90 14.82 10.83
N ALA A 185 3.86 13.90 9.87
CA ALA A 185 3.59 12.49 10.15
C ALA A 185 4.68 11.88 11.05
N PHE A 186 5.95 12.20 10.76
CA PHE A 186 7.08 11.76 11.58
C PHE A 186 7.01 12.35 12.99
N LEU A 187 6.73 13.65 13.09
CA LEU A 187 6.49 14.33 14.37
C LEU A 187 5.39 13.65 15.18
N TYR A 188 4.27 13.26 14.57
CA TYR A 188 3.17 12.61 15.27
C TYR A 188 3.58 11.24 15.84
N VAL A 189 4.32 10.43 15.08
CA VAL A 189 4.86 9.16 15.59
C VAL A 189 5.82 9.40 16.76
N LEU A 190 6.73 10.36 16.63
CA LEU A 190 7.64 10.72 17.72
C LEU A 190 6.89 11.19 18.97
N LYS A 191 5.84 12.02 18.83
CA LYS A 191 5.00 12.46 19.95
C LYS A 191 4.30 11.28 20.62
N ILE A 192 3.81 10.31 19.85
CA ILE A 192 3.19 9.09 20.40
C ILE A 192 4.21 8.30 21.23
N ILE A 193 5.42 8.10 20.72
CA ILE A 193 6.51 7.42 21.44
C ILE A 193 6.87 8.15 22.75
N HIS A 194 6.85 9.48 22.73
CA HIS A 194 7.16 10.31 23.91
C HIS A 194 5.95 10.54 24.82
N CYS A 195 4.85 9.79 24.65
CA CYS A 195 3.63 9.94 25.45
C CYS A 195 3.01 11.36 25.41
N LYS A 196 3.29 12.12 24.35
CA LYS A 196 2.76 13.47 24.09
C LYS A 196 1.53 13.46 23.18
N SER A 197 0.73 12.40 23.24
CA SER A 197 -0.48 12.24 22.41
C SER A 197 -1.52 13.34 22.60
N HIS A 198 -1.48 14.09 23.70
CA HIS A 198 -2.34 15.24 23.96
C HIS A 198 -2.02 16.47 23.10
N GLU A 199 -0.82 16.51 22.49
CA GLU A 199 -0.39 17.57 21.56
C GLU A 199 -0.63 17.21 20.08
N LEU A 200 -1.27 16.06 19.82
CA LEU A 200 -1.66 15.66 18.48
C LEU A 200 -2.88 16.45 18.01
N PRO A 201 -3.06 16.65 16.70
CA PRO A 201 -4.26 17.29 16.17
C PRO A 201 -5.50 16.44 16.48
N ASP A 202 -6.64 17.11 16.71
CA ASP A 202 -7.92 16.43 16.95
C ASP A 202 -8.38 15.56 15.77
N LYS A 203 -8.03 15.96 14.54
CA LYS A 203 -8.39 15.29 13.30
C LYS A 203 -7.24 15.37 12.31
N VAL A 204 -7.12 14.35 11.47
CA VAL A 204 -6.22 14.32 10.32
C VAL A 204 -7.01 13.87 9.09
N ASP A 205 -6.48 14.10 7.89
CA ASP A 205 -7.05 13.53 6.67
C ASP A 205 -6.54 12.08 6.44
N LEU A 206 -7.08 11.45 5.39
CA LEU A 206 -6.77 10.06 5.05
C LEU A 206 -5.28 9.86 4.72
N ASP A 207 -4.67 10.85 4.06
CA ASP A 207 -3.27 10.80 3.64
C ASP A 207 -2.32 10.88 4.82
N MET A 208 -2.57 11.82 5.71
CA MET A 208 -1.79 11.99 6.93
C MET A 208 -1.88 10.74 7.81
N LEU A 209 -3.07 10.13 7.95
CA LEU A 209 -3.20 8.85 8.64
C LEU A 209 -2.38 7.74 7.96
N GLY A 210 -2.46 7.63 6.64
CA GLY A 210 -1.68 6.67 5.86
C GLY A 210 -0.16 6.85 6.05
N LYS A 211 0.34 8.09 5.98
CA LYS A 211 1.75 8.44 6.23
C LYS A 211 2.20 8.01 7.62
N VAL A 212 1.40 8.34 8.65
CA VAL A 212 1.66 7.92 10.04
C VAL A 212 1.74 6.39 10.14
N CYS A 213 0.84 5.66 9.49
CA CYS A 213 0.88 4.19 9.48
C CYS A 213 2.15 3.64 8.82
N VAL A 214 2.60 4.21 7.69
CA VAL A 214 3.84 3.78 7.02
C VAL A 214 5.06 3.98 7.92
N ILE A 215 5.17 5.15 8.55
CA ILE A 215 6.26 5.45 9.49
C ILE A 215 6.21 4.50 10.70
N ALA A 216 5.02 4.26 11.24
CA ALA A 216 4.82 3.41 12.39
C ALA A 216 5.18 1.94 12.10
N ASP A 217 4.85 1.45 10.91
CA ASP A 217 5.23 0.12 10.43
C ASP A 217 6.75 0.01 10.26
N TYR A 218 7.39 1.01 9.65
CA TYR A 218 8.85 1.04 9.44
C TYR A 218 9.64 1.02 10.76
N TYR A 219 9.26 1.85 11.74
CA TYR A 219 9.96 1.91 13.03
C TYR A 219 9.46 0.87 14.04
N ASP A 220 8.57 -0.04 13.62
CA ASP A 220 7.98 -1.10 14.46
C ASP A 220 7.36 -0.56 15.77
N VAL A 221 6.53 0.47 15.64
CA VAL A 221 5.76 1.10 16.74
C VAL A 221 4.25 1.04 16.49
N SER A 222 3.83 0.01 15.74
CA SER A 222 2.46 -0.15 15.27
C SER A 222 1.42 -0.13 16.39
N ASP A 223 1.67 -0.80 17.52
CA ASP A 223 0.69 -0.92 18.60
C ASP A 223 0.42 0.41 19.32
N ALA A 224 1.47 1.19 19.58
CA ALA A 224 1.35 2.52 20.17
C ALA A 224 0.54 3.45 19.26
N VAL A 225 0.82 3.42 17.95
CA VAL A 225 0.10 4.23 16.96
C VAL A 225 -1.33 3.74 16.79
N ARG A 226 -1.57 2.43 16.71
CA ARG A 226 -2.92 1.83 16.66
C ARG A 226 -3.80 2.29 17.80
N PHE A 227 -3.22 2.45 19.00
CA PHE A 227 -3.95 2.94 20.16
C PHE A 227 -4.21 4.46 20.07
N ALA A 228 -3.17 5.24 19.80
CA ALA A 228 -3.24 6.71 19.82
C ALA A 228 -4.09 7.30 18.68
N ALA A 229 -4.06 6.68 17.49
CA ALA A 229 -4.72 7.18 16.29
C ALA A 229 -6.19 6.75 16.13
N ARG A 230 -6.76 5.94 17.05
CA ARG A 230 -8.18 5.53 16.98
C ARG A 230 -9.17 6.70 16.85
N PRO A 231 -8.99 7.83 17.58
CA PRO A 231 -9.91 8.96 17.45
C PRO A 231 -9.93 9.59 16.06
N TRP A 232 -8.82 9.49 15.30
CA TRP A 232 -8.76 9.99 13.93
C TRP A 232 -9.61 9.15 12.99
N ILE A 233 -9.55 7.82 13.11
CA ILE A 233 -10.36 6.90 12.30
C ILE A 233 -11.84 7.18 12.46
N ALA A 234 -12.31 7.39 13.69
CA ALA A 234 -13.73 7.67 13.97
C ALA A 234 -14.24 8.97 13.32
N LYS A 235 -13.34 9.88 12.95
CA LYS A 235 -13.65 11.17 12.31
C LYS A 235 -13.46 11.14 10.79
N LEU A 236 -12.84 10.09 10.25
CA LEU A 236 -12.72 9.87 8.82
C LEU A 236 -13.98 9.14 8.32
N ASN A 237 -14.43 9.50 7.11
CA ASN A 237 -15.49 8.77 6.43
C ASN A 237 -14.86 7.74 5.47
N PRO A 238 -15.00 6.44 5.72
CA PRO A 238 -14.48 5.41 4.83
C PRO A 238 -15.26 5.21 3.53
N TYR A 239 -16.38 5.93 3.34
CA TYR A 239 -17.27 5.78 2.19
C TYR A 239 -17.66 7.15 1.61
N GLY A 240 -16.68 7.82 0.99
CA GLY A 240 -16.92 9.05 0.25
C GLY A 240 -17.57 8.77 -1.13
N PRO A 241 -18.40 9.68 -1.65
CA PRO A 241 -19.09 9.48 -2.94
C PRO A 241 -18.15 9.46 -4.17
N ASP A 242 -16.87 9.79 -4.01
CA ASP A 242 -15.87 9.94 -5.08
C ASP A 242 -14.58 9.14 -4.81
N ASP A 243 -14.60 8.11 -3.96
CA ASP A 243 -13.38 7.41 -3.52
C ASP A 243 -12.62 6.82 -4.73
N GLY A 244 -11.60 7.55 -5.16
CA GLY A 244 -10.77 7.20 -6.29
C GLY A 244 -9.91 5.98 -5.97
N TYR A 245 -9.29 5.42 -7.00
CA TYR A 245 -8.36 4.29 -6.86
C TYR A 245 -7.33 4.50 -5.74
N ARG A 246 -6.81 5.73 -5.61
CA ARG A 246 -5.86 6.15 -4.59
C ARG A 246 -6.39 5.97 -3.16
N ASP A 247 -7.59 6.46 -2.91
CA ASP A 247 -8.18 6.43 -1.57
C ASP A 247 -8.56 5.01 -1.18
N ALA A 248 -9.00 4.19 -2.14
CA ALA A 248 -9.23 2.76 -1.93
C ALA A 248 -7.94 2.00 -1.56
N VAL A 249 -6.80 2.31 -2.21
CA VAL A 249 -5.49 1.73 -1.86
C VAL A 249 -5.03 2.19 -0.48
N ASN A 250 -5.24 3.46 -0.13
CA ASN A 250 -4.89 3.99 1.19
C ASN A 250 -5.77 3.36 2.30
N TRP A 251 -7.08 3.27 2.09
CA TRP A 251 -7.99 2.56 2.99
C TRP A 251 -7.65 1.08 3.13
N LEU A 252 -7.20 0.42 2.05
CA LEU A 252 -6.73 -0.95 2.12
C LEU A 252 -5.54 -1.06 3.07
N TRP A 253 -4.52 -0.20 2.92
CA TRP A 253 -3.37 -0.18 3.84
C TRP A 253 -3.77 0.11 5.29
N ILE A 254 -4.55 1.18 5.53
CA ILE A 254 -5.02 1.54 6.87
C ILE A 254 -5.80 0.40 7.52
N SER A 255 -6.66 -0.28 6.74
CA SER A 255 -7.45 -1.40 7.26
C SER A 255 -6.58 -2.62 7.63
N ILE A 256 -5.48 -2.87 6.93
CA ILE A 256 -4.48 -3.87 7.29
C ILE A 256 -3.78 -3.44 8.59
N PHE A 257 -3.25 -2.22 8.62
CA PHE A 257 -2.51 -1.68 9.75
C PHE A 257 -3.34 -1.70 11.04
N PHE A 258 -4.60 -1.25 11.01
CA PHE A 258 -5.49 -1.19 12.17
C PHE A 258 -6.32 -2.46 12.42
N ARG A 259 -6.16 -3.51 11.61
CA ARG A 259 -6.92 -4.77 11.69
C ARG A 259 -8.44 -4.57 11.59
N MET A 260 -8.90 -3.88 10.54
CA MET A 260 -10.31 -3.52 10.32
C MET A 260 -10.94 -4.35 9.19
N PRO A 261 -11.50 -5.55 9.48
CA PRO A 261 -11.95 -6.47 8.43
C PRO A 261 -13.06 -5.90 7.55
N GLY A 262 -14.01 -5.13 8.11
CA GLY A 262 -15.09 -4.53 7.32
C GLY A 262 -14.62 -3.48 6.31
N VAL A 263 -13.66 -2.64 6.70
CA VAL A 263 -13.07 -1.63 5.80
C VAL A 263 -12.17 -2.31 4.76
N PHE A 264 -11.39 -3.31 5.17
CA PHE A 264 -10.55 -4.11 4.28
C PHE A 264 -11.38 -4.80 3.18
N LYS A 265 -12.49 -5.44 3.56
CA LYS A 265 -13.42 -6.10 2.65
C LYS A 265 -14.03 -5.10 1.66
N ALA A 266 -14.44 -3.93 2.13
CA ALA A 266 -15.03 -2.91 1.26
C ALA A 266 -13.99 -2.29 0.30
N ALA A 267 -12.80 -1.94 0.79
CA ALA A 267 -11.73 -1.36 -0.01
C ALA A 267 -11.23 -2.34 -1.09
N SER A 268 -11.01 -3.60 -0.72
CA SER A 268 -10.61 -4.64 -1.67
C SER A 268 -11.68 -4.90 -2.73
N LEU A 269 -12.97 -4.93 -2.36
CA LEU A 269 -14.07 -5.06 -3.31
C LEU A 269 -14.14 -3.90 -4.29
N ASN A 270 -13.94 -2.66 -3.83
CA ASN A 270 -13.86 -1.48 -4.69
C ASN A 270 -12.72 -1.65 -5.72
N LEU A 271 -11.53 -2.03 -5.27
CA LEU A 271 -10.36 -2.25 -6.14
C LEU A 271 -10.59 -3.37 -7.16
N ILE A 272 -11.30 -4.44 -6.79
CA ILE A 272 -11.69 -5.52 -7.70
C ILE A 272 -12.67 -5.01 -8.77
N LYS A 273 -13.65 -4.18 -8.39
CA LYS A 273 -14.71 -3.66 -9.27
C LYS A 273 -14.23 -2.56 -10.20
N GLU A 274 -13.42 -1.64 -9.68
CA GLU A 274 -13.02 -0.39 -10.35
C GLU A 274 -11.61 -0.42 -10.91
N GLY A 275 -10.79 -1.40 -10.53
CA GLY A 275 -9.43 -1.59 -11.04
C GLY A 275 -9.41 -1.77 -12.55
N ARG A 276 -8.54 -1.02 -13.23
CA ARG A 276 -8.41 -1.00 -14.71
C ARG A 276 -7.17 -1.70 -15.24
N ALA A 277 -6.25 -2.08 -14.36
CA ALA A 277 -4.99 -2.71 -14.69
C ALA A 277 -4.51 -3.46 -13.45
N HIS A 278 -3.31 -4.06 -13.52
CA HIS A 278 -2.64 -4.55 -12.33
C HIS A 278 -2.64 -3.48 -11.24
N MET A 279 -3.02 -3.82 -10.02
CA MET A 279 -3.09 -2.89 -8.89
C MET A 279 -1.66 -2.46 -8.47
N PRO A 280 -1.21 -1.22 -8.68
CA PRO A 280 -0.03 -0.71 -7.99
C PRO A 280 -0.33 -0.45 -6.50
N PRO A 281 0.52 -0.88 -5.56
CA PRO A 281 0.38 -0.55 -4.13
C PRO A 281 0.74 0.91 -3.80
N LEU A 282 1.18 1.70 -4.79
CA LEU A 282 1.48 3.14 -4.65
C LEU A 282 2.51 3.48 -3.57
N GLY A 283 3.48 2.60 -3.35
CA GLY A 283 4.51 2.74 -2.32
C GLY A 283 4.05 2.40 -0.91
N LEU A 284 2.79 1.96 -0.73
CA LEU A 284 2.31 1.48 0.57
C LEU A 284 2.77 0.04 0.83
N PRO A 285 3.07 -0.32 2.10
CA PRO A 285 3.54 -1.64 2.49
C PRO A 285 2.39 -2.67 2.53
N ILE A 286 1.73 -2.86 1.38
CA ILE A 286 0.66 -3.84 1.18
C ILE A 286 1.29 -5.18 0.78
N PRO A 287 1.05 -6.27 1.53
CA PRO A 287 1.58 -7.59 1.20
C PRO A 287 1.24 -8.05 -0.23
N ALA A 288 2.24 -8.59 -0.93
CA ALA A 288 2.09 -9.09 -2.30
C ALA A 288 0.92 -10.10 -2.49
N PRO A 289 0.66 -11.05 -1.56
CA PRO A 289 -0.48 -11.96 -1.70
C PRO A 289 -1.84 -11.26 -1.78
N ILE A 290 -2.01 -10.12 -1.10
CA ILE A 290 -3.25 -9.34 -1.15
C ILE A 290 -3.39 -8.68 -2.53
N VAL A 291 -2.31 -8.10 -3.05
CA VAL A 291 -2.28 -7.49 -4.38
C VAL A 291 -2.58 -8.53 -5.46
N GLU A 292 -1.94 -9.69 -5.39
CA GLU A 292 -2.15 -10.81 -6.32
C GLU A 292 -3.60 -11.30 -6.31
N GLU A 293 -4.20 -11.48 -5.12
CA GLU A 293 -5.59 -11.93 -5.00
C GLU A 293 -6.59 -10.89 -5.52
N ILE A 294 -6.39 -9.60 -5.26
CA ILE A 294 -7.21 -8.52 -5.84
C ILE A 294 -7.17 -8.58 -7.38
N ASN A 295 -5.98 -8.75 -7.94
CA ASN A 295 -5.80 -8.87 -9.39
C ASN A 295 -6.45 -10.14 -9.96
N ALA A 296 -6.29 -11.27 -9.29
CA ALA A 296 -6.87 -12.56 -9.68
C ALA A 296 -8.40 -12.48 -9.67
N ARG A 297 -9.01 -11.94 -8.60
CA ARG A 297 -10.48 -11.76 -8.52
C ARG A 297 -11.00 -10.80 -9.57
N ARG A 298 -10.28 -9.69 -9.86
CA ARG A 298 -10.65 -8.79 -10.96
C ARG A 298 -10.69 -9.52 -12.29
N ILE A 299 -9.62 -10.23 -12.64
CA ILE A 299 -9.52 -10.97 -13.93
C ILE A 299 -10.63 -12.00 -14.02
N LYS A 300 -10.81 -12.81 -12.97
CA LYS A 300 -11.86 -13.85 -12.90
C LYS A 300 -13.27 -13.27 -13.06
N ALA A 301 -13.54 -12.11 -12.45
CA ALA A 301 -14.84 -11.44 -12.56
C ALA A 301 -15.12 -10.97 -14.00
N ILE A 302 -14.14 -10.36 -14.66
CA ILE A 302 -14.26 -9.90 -16.04
C ILE A 302 -14.37 -11.10 -17.01
N GLU A 303 -13.58 -12.15 -16.80
CA GLU A 303 -13.67 -13.40 -17.57
C GLU A 303 -15.04 -14.06 -17.42
N GLY A 304 -15.59 -14.11 -16.19
CA GLY A 304 -16.93 -14.64 -15.93
C GLY A 304 -18.02 -13.86 -16.66
N LEU A 305 -17.98 -12.53 -16.55
CA LEU A 305 -18.93 -11.63 -17.20
C LEU A 305 -18.89 -11.77 -18.72
N MET A 306 -17.70 -11.59 -19.32
CA MET A 306 -17.56 -11.61 -20.77
C MET A 306 -17.69 -13.03 -21.33
N GLY A 307 -17.23 -14.04 -20.60
CA GLY A 307 -17.44 -15.45 -20.95
C GLY A 307 -18.93 -15.79 -21.07
N HIS A 308 -19.77 -15.26 -20.17
CA HIS A 308 -21.23 -15.39 -20.30
C HIS A 308 -21.76 -14.69 -21.56
N VAL A 309 -21.35 -13.44 -21.82
CA VAL A 309 -21.77 -12.69 -23.01
C VAL A 309 -21.40 -13.44 -24.30
N TYR A 310 -20.17 -13.96 -24.39
CA TYR A 310 -19.72 -14.72 -25.55
C TYR A 310 -20.46 -16.06 -25.71
N ARG A 311 -20.83 -16.70 -24.60
CA ARG A 311 -21.65 -17.92 -24.65
C ARG A 311 -23.05 -17.61 -25.19
N VAL A 312 -23.68 -16.53 -24.74
CA VAL A 312 -24.99 -16.09 -25.26
C VAL A 312 -24.90 -15.73 -26.75
N GLN A 313 -23.81 -15.11 -27.19
CA GLN A 313 -23.56 -14.84 -28.61
C GLN A 313 -23.52 -16.15 -29.44
N GLU A 314 -22.81 -17.16 -28.97
CA GLU A 314 -22.73 -18.48 -29.62
C GLU A 314 -24.09 -19.21 -29.63
N GLU A 315 -24.87 -19.07 -28.56
CA GLU A 315 -26.24 -19.63 -28.49
C GLU A 315 -27.17 -19.02 -29.53
N TYR A 316 -27.06 -17.71 -29.80
CA TYR A 316 -27.79 -17.08 -30.90
C TYR A 316 -27.29 -17.55 -32.28
N LEU A 317 -25.97 -17.66 -32.46
CA LEU A 317 -25.38 -18.13 -33.73
C LEU A 317 -25.85 -19.55 -34.09
N THR A 318 -25.87 -20.44 -33.11
CA THR A 318 -26.28 -21.84 -33.29
C THR A 318 -27.80 -22.05 -33.32
N GLY A 319 -28.57 -20.99 -33.05
CA GLY A 319 -30.03 -21.07 -32.95
C GLY A 319 -30.54 -21.83 -31.72
N LYS A 320 -29.67 -22.09 -30.72
CA LYS A 320 -30.09 -22.63 -29.41
C LYS A 320 -30.91 -21.63 -28.61
N ARG A 321 -30.75 -20.34 -28.91
CA ARG A 321 -31.49 -19.22 -28.31
C ARG A 321 -32.14 -18.36 -29.39
N GLY A 322 -33.23 -17.68 -29.03
CA GLY A 322 -34.14 -17.01 -29.95
C GLY A 322 -35.31 -17.92 -30.34
N CYS A 323 -36.46 -17.33 -30.65
CA CYS A 323 -37.68 -18.08 -30.94
C CYS A 323 -37.85 -18.49 -32.41
N SER A 324 -37.05 -17.94 -33.32
CA SER A 324 -37.03 -18.24 -34.75
C SER A 324 -35.64 -18.00 -35.35
N PHE A 325 -35.43 -18.44 -36.60
CA PHE A 325 -34.20 -18.20 -37.35
C PHE A 325 -33.92 -16.70 -37.52
N GLU A 326 -34.95 -15.92 -37.84
CA GLU A 326 -34.87 -14.46 -37.98
C GLU A 326 -34.50 -13.83 -36.64
N CYS A 327 -35.16 -14.24 -35.56
CA CYS A 327 -34.90 -13.75 -34.20
C CYS A 327 -33.46 -14.01 -33.78
N SER A 328 -32.97 -15.24 -33.90
CA SER A 328 -31.61 -15.60 -33.50
C SER A 328 -30.55 -14.90 -34.35
N SER A 329 -30.79 -14.79 -35.67
CA SER A 329 -29.91 -14.07 -36.60
C SER A 329 -29.83 -12.57 -36.28
N MET A 330 -30.96 -11.93 -35.99
CA MET A 330 -31.01 -10.50 -35.66
C MET A 330 -30.37 -10.21 -34.31
N LEU A 331 -30.60 -11.04 -33.30
CA LEU A 331 -29.98 -10.91 -31.98
C LEU A 331 -28.47 -11.16 -32.03
N TYR A 332 -28.02 -12.20 -32.75
CA TYR A 332 -26.60 -12.45 -32.99
C TYR A 332 -25.94 -11.25 -33.69
N GLY A 333 -26.55 -10.75 -34.76
CA GLY A 333 -26.03 -9.61 -35.51
C GLY A 333 -25.98 -8.32 -34.68
N ALA A 334 -27.01 -8.06 -33.88
CA ALA A 334 -27.05 -6.91 -32.98
C ALA A 334 -26.00 -7.01 -31.86
N LEU A 335 -25.86 -8.17 -31.21
CA LEU A 335 -24.86 -8.39 -30.16
C LEU A 335 -23.44 -8.25 -30.73
N THR A 336 -23.17 -8.85 -31.89
CA THR A 336 -21.87 -8.74 -32.59
C THR A 336 -21.53 -7.29 -32.93
N LYS A 337 -22.52 -6.52 -33.41
CA LYS A 337 -22.34 -5.08 -33.68
C LYS A 337 -22.01 -4.30 -32.41
N ASN A 338 -22.71 -4.56 -31.30
CA ASN A 338 -22.43 -3.90 -30.02
C ASN A 338 -21.01 -4.23 -29.52
N LEU A 339 -20.63 -5.52 -29.52
CA LEU A 339 -19.29 -5.95 -29.09
C LEU A 339 -18.19 -5.28 -29.93
N ASN A 340 -18.33 -5.25 -31.26
CA ASN A 340 -17.35 -4.59 -32.13
C ASN A 340 -17.31 -3.07 -31.91
N THR A 341 -18.46 -2.44 -31.69
CA THR A 341 -18.54 -0.98 -31.45
C THR A 341 -17.79 -0.57 -30.18
N HIS A 342 -17.75 -1.44 -29.17
CA HIS A 342 -17.09 -1.20 -27.89
C HIS A 342 -15.71 -1.86 -27.77
N ASN A 343 -15.16 -2.44 -28.85
CA ASN A 343 -13.90 -3.19 -28.85
C ASN A 343 -13.87 -4.37 -27.85
N LEU A 344 -15.02 -5.02 -27.66
CA LEU A 344 -15.22 -6.16 -26.76
C LEU A 344 -15.33 -7.49 -27.54
N ALA A 345 -14.76 -7.57 -28.74
CA ALA A 345 -14.73 -8.81 -29.50
C ALA A 345 -13.83 -9.84 -28.82
N LYS A 346 -14.26 -11.11 -28.74
CA LYS A 346 -13.52 -12.21 -28.08
C LYS A 346 -12.09 -12.39 -28.60
N SER A 347 -11.82 -12.05 -29.86
CA SER A 347 -10.47 -12.13 -30.45
C SER A 347 -9.49 -11.17 -29.78
N ASP A 348 -9.97 -9.99 -29.40
CA ASP A 348 -9.15 -8.83 -29.05
C ASP A 348 -9.21 -8.54 -27.54
N PHE A 349 -10.35 -8.84 -26.91
CA PHE A 349 -10.60 -8.58 -25.49
C PHE A 349 -10.17 -9.77 -24.63
N LYS A 350 -8.93 -9.73 -24.13
CA LYS A 350 -8.29 -10.81 -23.35
C LYS A 350 -7.67 -10.28 -22.06
N ALA A 351 -7.46 -11.19 -21.11
CA ALA A 351 -6.71 -10.89 -19.89
C ALA A 351 -5.33 -10.29 -20.24
N PRO A 352 -4.86 -9.28 -19.50
CA PRO A 352 -5.37 -8.80 -18.21
C PRO A 352 -6.45 -7.70 -18.28
N PHE A 353 -7.09 -7.48 -19.44
CA PHE A 353 -8.16 -6.50 -19.65
C PHE A 353 -7.77 -5.05 -19.32
N LEU A 354 -6.61 -4.63 -19.82
CA LEU A 354 -6.09 -3.29 -19.57
C LEU A 354 -7.10 -2.21 -19.96
N TYR A 355 -7.20 -1.18 -19.11
CA TYR A 355 -8.08 -0.03 -19.24
C TYR A 355 -9.58 -0.31 -19.03
N HIS A 356 -9.95 -1.53 -18.67
CA HIS A 356 -11.34 -1.90 -18.40
C HIS A 356 -11.52 -2.30 -16.94
N ASN A 357 -12.63 -1.85 -16.35
CA ASN A 357 -13.06 -2.31 -15.03
C ASN A 357 -14.44 -2.96 -15.11
N TYR A 358 -14.77 -3.77 -14.11
CA TYR A 358 -15.98 -4.58 -14.11
C TYR A 358 -17.25 -3.70 -14.24
N ASN A 359 -17.35 -2.64 -13.43
CA ASN A 359 -18.53 -1.78 -13.41
C ASN A 359 -18.75 -1.03 -14.74
N SER A 360 -17.66 -0.60 -15.39
CA SER A 360 -17.72 0.01 -16.73
C SER A 360 -18.25 -0.96 -17.77
N LEU A 361 -17.84 -2.24 -17.73
CA LEU A 361 -18.31 -3.27 -18.66
C LEU A 361 -19.79 -3.59 -18.42
N VAL A 362 -20.22 -3.71 -17.16
CA VAL A 362 -21.64 -3.87 -16.82
C VAL A 362 -22.48 -2.72 -17.38
N ASN A 363 -22.02 -1.47 -17.19
CA ASN A 363 -22.70 -0.29 -17.71
C ASN A 363 -22.74 -0.25 -19.24
N ILE A 364 -21.68 -0.71 -19.92
CA ILE A 364 -21.64 -0.83 -21.38
C ILE A 364 -22.67 -1.86 -21.85
N ILE A 365 -22.69 -3.05 -21.24
CA ILE A 365 -23.62 -4.13 -21.58
C ILE A 365 -25.08 -3.69 -21.37
N ASP A 366 -25.38 -2.97 -20.29
CA ASP A 366 -26.72 -2.43 -20.02
C ASP A 366 -27.21 -1.42 -21.06
N ARG A 367 -26.29 -0.80 -21.80
CA ARG A 367 -26.58 0.20 -22.82
C ARG A 367 -26.49 -0.35 -24.25
N PHE A 368 -26.30 -1.66 -24.41
CA PHE A 368 -26.29 -2.27 -25.73
C PHE A 368 -27.56 -1.95 -26.50
N ARG A 369 -27.37 -1.54 -27.76
CA ARG A 369 -28.48 -1.21 -28.65
C ARG A 369 -29.28 -2.46 -28.96
N GLN A 370 -30.55 -2.44 -28.60
CA GLN A 370 -31.49 -3.52 -28.88
C GLN A 370 -31.97 -3.46 -30.34
N PRO A 371 -32.03 -4.60 -31.06
CA PRO A 371 -32.64 -4.67 -32.38
C PRO A 371 -34.16 -4.49 -32.30
N ARG A 372 -34.74 -3.82 -33.29
CA ARG A 372 -36.19 -3.73 -33.48
C ARG A 372 -36.55 -4.16 -34.88
N TRP A 373 -37.48 -5.09 -35.00
CA TRP A 373 -37.99 -5.58 -36.28
C TRP A 373 -39.45 -5.99 -36.13
N TYR A 374 -40.11 -6.24 -37.25
CA TYR A 374 -41.54 -6.50 -37.30
C TYR A 374 -41.83 -7.83 -37.98
N ASP A 375 -42.67 -8.66 -37.34
CA ASP A 375 -43.11 -9.92 -37.91
C ASP A 375 -44.37 -9.73 -38.75
N PRO A 376 -44.47 -10.40 -39.91
CA PRO A 376 -45.71 -10.45 -40.66
C PRO A 376 -46.71 -11.36 -39.95
N ARG A 377 -47.84 -10.81 -39.47
CA ARG A 377 -48.97 -11.62 -39.00
C ARG A 377 -50.06 -11.71 -40.06
N SER A 378 -50.58 -12.92 -40.28
CA SER A 378 -51.74 -13.10 -41.16
C SER A 378 -52.98 -12.51 -40.48
N SER A 379 -53.54 -11.45 -41.05
CA SER A 379 -54.87 -10.98 -40.69
C SER A 379 -55.93 -11.84 -41.41
N LYS A 380 -57.05 -12.13 -40.74
CA LYS A 380 -58.23 -12.73 -41.39
C LYS A 380 -58.80 -11.86 -42.54
N TYR A 381 -58.38 -10.60 -42.61
CA TYR A 381 -58.84 -9.62 -43.59
C TYR A 381 -57.68 -9.14 -44.47
N LEU A 382 -57.19 -9.95 -45.42
CA LEU A 382 -56.40 -9.61 -46.63
C LEU A 382 -55.34 -8.47 -46.60
N CYS A 383 -54.90 -8.02 -45.42
CA CYS A 383 -53.85 -7.03 -45.23
C CYS A 383 -52.81 -7.59 -44.25
N TRP A 384 -51.54 -7.55 -44.64
CA TRP A 384 -50.45 -7.92 -43.76
C TRP A 384 -50.34 -6.87 -42.65
N GLN A 385 -50.48 -7.31 -41.41
CA GLN A 385 -50.19 -6.46 -40.25
C GLN A 385 -48.77 -6.79 -39.78
N TYR A 386 -47.95 -5.74 -39.68
CA TYR A 386 -46.60 -5.82 -39.12
C TYR A 386 -46.69 -5.44 -37.65
N LEU A 387 -46.33 -6.37 -36.76
CA LEU A 387 -46.25 -6.12 -35.32
C LEU A 387 -44.80 -6.21 -34.90
N GLU A 388 -44.39 -5.33 -33.98
CA GLU A 388 -43.04 -5.39 -33.42
C GLU A 388 -42.83 -6.76 -32.80
N HIS A 389 -41.67 -7.35 -33.05
CA HIS A 389 -41.33 -8.67 -32.53
C HIS A 389 -41.14 -8.59 -31.02
N GLU A 390 -41.91 -9.39 -30.29
CA GLU A 390 -41.81 -9.52 -28.84
C GLU A 390 -41.48 -10.98 -28.48
N CYS A 391 -40.31 -11.19 -27.89
CA CYS A 391 -39.94 -12.47 -27.27
C CYS A 391 -39.09 -12.22 -26.02
N HIS A 392 -38.93 -13.26 -25.20
CA HIS A 392 -38.16 -13.17 -23.95
C HIS A 392 -36.72 -12.66 -24.19
N ASP A 393 -36.09 -13.07 -25.29
CA ASP A 393 -34.72 -12.71 -25.62
C ASP A 393 -34.58 -11.34 -26.33
N ALA A 394 -35.67 -10.72 -26.78
CA ALA A 394 -35.67 -9.52 -27.63
C ALA A 394 -34.97 -8.30 -26.99
N HIS A 395 -34.81 -8.31 -25.67
CA HIS A 395 -34.25 -7.20 -24.89
C HIS A 395 -32.88 -7.49 -24.26
N PHE A 396 -32.18 -8.56 -24.68
CA PHE A 396 -30.89 -8.97 -24.11
C PHE A 396 -30.91 -9.18 -22.59
N TRP A 397 -32.06 -9.53 -22.02
CA TRP A 397 -32.21 -9.80 -20.58
C TRP A 397 -31.16 -10.79 -20.08
N GLU A 398 -30.90 -11.84 -20.87
CA GLU A 398 -29.97 -12.91 -20.51
C GLU A 398 -28.55 -12.41 -20.20
N LEU A 399 -28.08 -11.35 -20.88
CA LEU A 399 -26.72 -10.84 -20.64
C LEU A 399 -26.52 -10.38 -19.19
N ARG A 400 -27.60 -10.04 -18.48
CA ARG A 400 -27.57 -9.65 -17.07
C ARG A 400 -27.35 -10.83 -16.13
N LEU A 401 -27.71 -12.04 -16.53
CA LEU A 401 -27.50 -13.25 -15.72
C LEU A 401 -26.02 -13.60 -15.61
N GLY A 402 -25.15 -13.06 -16.47
CA GLY A 402 -23.69 -13.21 -16.41
C GLY A 402 -23.00 -12.41 -15.30
N ARG A 403 -23.72 -11.62 -14.51
CA ARG A 403 -23.18 -10.80 -13.42
C ARG A 403 -22.87 -11.64 -12.18
N PHE A 404 -21.97 -12.60 -12.33
CA PHE A 404 -21.44 -13.39 -11.22
C PHE A 404 -20.18 -12.70 -10.68
N LEU A 405 -20.36 -11.56 -10.01
CA LEU A 405 -19.32 -11.05 -9.15
C LEU A 405 -19.64 -11.51 -7.74
N ASP A 406 -18.67 -12.13 -7.08
CA ASP A 406 -18.74 -12.35 -5.64
C ASP A 406 -18.87 -10.97 -4.98
N GLU A 407 -20.01 -10.69 -4.34
CA GLU A 407 -20.25 -9.39 -3.71
C GLU A 407 -19.36 -9.19 -2.48
N ASP A 408 -18.68 -10.25 -2.04
CA ASP A 408 -17.73 -10.21 -0.95
C ASP A 408 -16.32 -9.84 -1.42
N GLY A 409 -15.75 -8.83 -0.77
CA GLY A 409 -14.32 -8.51 -0.88
C GLY A 409 -13.42 -9.58 -0.27
N LEU A 410 -12.14 -9.26 -0.10
CA LEU A 410 -11.21 -10.16 0.57
C LEU A 410 -11.46 -10.20 2.08
N GLU A 411 -11.24 -11.35 2.70
CA GLU A 411 -11.30 -11.51 4.15
C GLU A 411 -9.91 -11.26 4.73
N LEU A 412 -9.79 -10.31 5.66
CA LEU A 412 -8.49 -9.90 6.23
C LEU A 412 -7.77 -11.06 6.94
N MET A 413 -8.55 -11.96 7.55
CA MET A 413 -8.06 -13.09 8.34
C MET A 413 -7.27 -14.11 7.49
N ASP A 414 -7.51 -14.13 6.18
CA ASP A 414 -6.79 -15.00 5.24
C ASP A 414 -5.33 -14.55 5.03
N PHE A 415 -5.01 -13.29 5.37
CA PHE A 415 -3.72 -12.66 5.07
C PHE A 415 -2.95 -12.20 6.29
N VAL A 416 -3.66 -11.88 7.38
CA VAL A 416 -3.07 -11.34 8.60
C VAL A 416 -3.56 -12.17 9.78
N GLN A 417 -2.62 -12.70 10.57
CA GLN A 417 -2.96 -13.37 11.82
C GLN A 417 -3.60 -12.36 12.78
N THR A 418 -4.87 -12.58 13.09
CA THR A 418 -5.60 -11.82 14.11
C THR A 418 -5.38 -12.50 15.46
N ASP A 419 -4.80 -11.76 16.41
CA ASP A 419 -4.65 -12.19 17.82
C ASP A 419 -5.99 -12.36 18.54
#